data_AF-A0A5E5C0F5-F1
#
_entry.id   AF-A0A5E5C0F5-F1
#
_cell.length_a   1.000
_cell.length_b   1.000
_cell.length_c   1.000
_cell.angle_alpha   90.00
_cell.angle_beta   90.00
_cell.angle_gamma   90.00
#
_symmetry.space_group_name_H-M   'P 1'
#
loop_
_entity.id
_entity.type
_entity.pdbx_description
1 polymer ?
#
loop_
_entity_poly.entity_id
_entity_poly.type
_entity_poly.pdbx_seq_one_letter_code
_entity_poly.pdbx_strand_id
1 'polypeptide(L)'
;MIAIACSPRLRFAAASVLAGWLLCCMPSVTVESAFAAAPRALTFDLPEMPLKDALARFDALTHMSVFYPSSLVEGRRSRAVSGMYSPREALDELLEGTGVMAEATAQNAFVLAPLGVAQTQSDAARSMARAASDYHARLQGKVLQALCAAPSLSPGEYRLAMTVQVGANARVAQVRLLDSTGDSRRDAAIARRLQGLDVGSAPIDVSRPFVLLLVPAECRAIQPECERSPCQAARER
;
A
#
# COMPACT_ATOMS: atom_id res chain seq x y z
N MET A 1 -37.40 48.74 51.23
CA MET A 1 -36.51 47.68 51.77
C MET A 1 -35.40 47.49 50.73
N ILE A 2 -34.30 48.25 50.84
CA ILE A 2 -32.96 47.83 51.33
C ILE A 2 -32.45 46.64 50.47
N ALA A 3 -31.40 46.72 49.67
CA ALA A 3 -30.01 47.14 49.95
C ALA A 3 -29.26 47.38 48.60
N ILE A 4 -28.47 48.47 48.42
CA ILE A 4 -27.04 48.64 48.80
C ILE A 4 -26.12 47.71 47.97
N ALA A 5 -25.02 48.11 47.31
CA ALA A 5 -24.31 49.36 47.04
C ALA A 5 -23.28 49.07 45.92
N CYS A 6 -23.08 49.98 44.98
CA CYS A 6 -21.93 50.90 44.88
C CYS A 6 -20.55 50.23 44.73
N SER A 7 -20.14 50.18 43.47
CA SER A 7 -18.78 50.21 42.90
C SER A 7 -17.86 51.31 43.49
N PRO A 8 -16.71 51.62 42.88
CA PRO A 8 -15.52 50.83 42.52
C PRO A 8 -14.25 51.47 43.15
N ARG A 9 -13.07 50.85 42.96
CA ARG A 9 -11.81 51.48 42.48
C ARG A 9 -10.57 50.70 42.93
N LEU A 10 -9.68 50.50 41.96
CA LEU A 10 -8.33 49.96 42.06
C LEU A 10 -7.48 50.71 43.10
N ARG A 11 -6.50 50.02 43.71
CA ARG A 11 -5.05 50.21 43.44
C ARG A 11 -4.14 49.49 44.45
N PHE A 12 -3.18 48.75 43.88
CA PHE A 12 -1.80 48.47 44.30
C PHE A 12 -1.44 47.94 45.70
N ALA A 13 -0.63 46.87 45.64
CA ALA A 13 0.64 46.64 46.35
C ALA A 13 0.66 45.58 47.47
N ALA A 14 1.52 44.59 47.17
CA ALA A 14 2.49 43.94 48.03
C ALA A 14 2.08 42.80 48.97
N ALA A 15 3.00 41.83 48.98
CA ALA A 15 3.40 40.96 50.08
C ALA A 15 2.67 39.62 50.28
N SER A 16 3.38 38.58 49.83
CA SER A 16 3.78 37.43 50.65
C SER A 16 2.94 36.13 50.60
N VAL A 17 3.57 35.15 49.93
CA VAL A 17 3.83 33.76 50.37
C VAL A 17 2.65 32.97 50.92
N LEU A 18 2.25 31.90 50.19
CA LEU A 18 2.25 30.53 50.70
C LEU A 18 1.96 29.50 49.58
N ALA A 19 2.94 28.62 49.40
CA ALA A 19 2.85 27.22 49.01
C ALA A 19 1.64 26.74 48.18
N GLY A 20 1.89 26.35 46.92
CA GLY A 20 0.93 25.65 46.08
C GLY A 20 1.58 24.95 44.88
N TRP A 21 2.67 24.20 45.10
CA TRP A 21 3.19 23.27 44.10
C TRP A 21 2.28 22.02 44.07
N LEU A 22 1.21 22.06 43.26
CA LEU A 22 0.61 20.84 42.73
C LEU A 22 1.17 20.61 41.33
N LEU A 23 2.30 19.90 41.31
CA LEU A 23 3.01 19.48 40.12
C LEU A 23 2.21 18.35 39.44
N CYS A 24 1.98 18.55 38.15
CA CYS A 24 1.19 17.73 37.25
C CYS A 24 1.78 16.31 37.10
N CYS A 25 1.13 15.28 37.66
CA CYS A 25 1.39 13.88 37.32
C CYS A 25 0.69 13.55 36.00
N MET A 26 1.39 13.73 34.87
CA MET A 26 1.02 13.05 33.63
C MET A 26 1.63 11.64 33.63
N PRO A 27 0.83 10.57 33.53
CA PRO A 27 1.38 9.24 33.35
C PRO A 27 1.95 9.14 31.93
N SER A 28 3.27 9.03 31.83
CA SER A 28 3.94 8.67 30.60
C SER A 28 3.48 7.29 30.15
N VAL A 29 2.75 7.22 29.04
CA VAL A 29 2.48 5.96 28.34
C VAL A 29 3.80 5.51 27.72
N THR A 30 4.48 4.56 28.37
CA THR A 30 5.60 3.85 27.78
C THR A 30 5.04 2.89 26.73
N VAL A 31 5.25 3.22 25.46
CA VAL A 31 5.01 2.31 24.35
C VAL A 31 6.08 1.22 24.43
N GLU A 32 5.73 0.06 24.98
CA GLU A 32 6.57 -1.12 24.95
C GLU A 32 6.63 -1.60 23.49
N SER A 33 7.69 -1.20 22.79
CA SER A 33 8.03 -1.83 21.50
C SER A 33 8.19 -3.31 21.75
N ALA A 34 7.30 -4.12 21.18
CA ALA A 34 7.47 -5.56 21.10
C ALA A 34 8.74 -5.84 20.29
N PHE A 35 9.87 -5.96 20.99
CA PHE A 35 11.10 -6.49 20.42
C PHE A 35 10.78 -7.93 20.04
N ALA A 36 10.72 -8.24 18.74
CA ALA A 36 10.68 -9.61 18.28
C ALA A 36 11.86 -10.33 18.95
N ALA A 37 11.56 -11.27 19.85
CA ALA A 37 12.58 -11.96 20.62
C ALA A 37 13.62 -12.52 19.65
N ALA A 38 14.87 -12.09 19.79
CA ALA A 38 15.95 -12.55 18.93
C ALA A 38 15.95 -14.09 18.96
N PRO A 39 15.99 -14.76 17.79
CA PRO A 39 15.94 -16.21 17.73
C PRO A 39 17.09 -16.78 18.57
N ARG A 40 16.78 -17.68 19.50
CA ARG A 40 17.78 -18.29 20.39
C ARG A 40 18.85 -18.98 19.55
N ALA A 41 20.11 -18.68 19.85
CA ALA A 41 21.25 -19.39 19.27
C ALA A 41 21.24 -20.86 19.74
N LEU A 42 21.43 -21.78 18.80
CA LEU A 42 21.53 -23.22 19.02
C LEU A 42 22.94 -23.67 18.62
N THR A 43 23.41 -24.76 19.23
CA THR A 43 24.66 -25.39 18.84
C THR A 43 24.41 -26.28 17.62
N PHE A 44 25.13 -26.03 16.54
CA PHE A 44 25.13 -26.83 15.33
C PHE A 44 26.43 -27.59 15.17
N ASP A 45 26.33 -28.83 14.69
CA ASP A 45 27.44 -29.66 14.23
C ASP A 45 26.96 -30.45 13.00
N LEU A 46 26.99 -29.78 11.85
CA LEU A 46 26.58 -30.31 10.55
C LEU A 46 27.80 -30.34 9.63
N PRO A 47 28.43 -31.51 9.38
CA PRO A 47 29.53 -31.59 8.43
C PRO A 47 29.05 -31.41 6.98
N GLU A 48 30.00 -31.23 6.05
CA GLU A 48 29.69 -31.16 4.63
C GLU A 48 29.06 -32.47 4.13
N MET A 49 27.82 -32.40 3.63
CA MET A 49 27.05 -33.60 3.24
C MET A 49 26.07 -33.28 2.10
N PRO A 50 25.39 -34.30 1.51
CA PRO A 50 24.35 -34.03 0.53
C PRO A 50 23.31 -33.07 1.10
N LEU A 51 22.95 -32.04 0.32
CA LEU A 51 22.13 -30.92 0.82
C LEU A 51 20.78 -31.38 1.38
N LYS A 52 20.17 -32.40 0.76
CA LYS A 52 18.93 -33.02 1.25
C LYS A 52 19.08 -33.59 2.67
N ASP A 53 20.18 -34.28 2.95
CA ASP A 53 20.44 -34.89 4.26
C ASP A 53 20.75 -33.82 5.31
N ALA A 54 21.48 -32.78 4.91
CA ALA A 54 21.78 -31.64 5.76
C ALA A 54 20.50 -30.91 6.20
N LEU A 55 19.58 -30.65 5.27
CA LEU A 55 18.29 -30.01 5.55
C LEU A 55 17.40 -30.88 6.45
N ALA A 56 17.41 -32.20 6.28
CA ALA A 56 16.69 -33.11 7.16
C ALA A 56 17.23 -33.09 8.61
N ARG A 57 18.56 -33.02 8.78
CA ARG A 57 19.18 -32.87 10.10
C ARG A 57 18.89 -31.49 10.70
N PHE A 58 18.91 -30.44 9.88
CA PHE A 58 18.57 -29.09 10.29
C PHE A 58 17.12 -29.01 10.82
N ASP A 59 16.15 -29.56 10.09
CA ASP A 59 14.74 -29.63 10.52
C ASP A 59 14.60 -30.40 11.84
N ALA A 60 15.29 -31.54 11.97
CA ALA A 60 15.28 -32.33 13.22
C ALA A 60 15.87 -31.58 14.43
N LEU A 61 16.89 -30.73 14.22
CA LEU A 61 17.54 -29.96 15.30
C LEU A 61 16.76 -28.69 15.68
N THR A 62 16.10 -28.05 14.71
CA THR A 62 15.49 -26.73 14.89
C THR A 62 13.96 -26.76 14.98
N HIS A 63 13.33 -27.87 14.60
CA HIS A 63 11.89 -28.01 14.39
C HIS A 63 11.32 -26.98 13.40
N MET A 64 12.14 -26.52 12.45
CA MET A 64 11.74 -25.60 11.39
C MET A 64 11.58 -26.33 10.06
N SER A 65 10.38 -26.24 9.48
CA SER A 65 10.08 -26.89 8.22
C SER A 65 10.72 -26.14 7.05
N VAL A 66 11.58 -26.83 6.29
CA VAL A 66 12.18 -26.29 5.06
C VAL A 66 11.53 -26.92 3.84
N PHE A 67 10.79 -26.13 3.07
CA PHE A 67 10.08 -26.57 1.87
C PHE A 67 10.89 -26.29 0.61
N TYR A 68 10.96 -27.25 -0.30
CA TYR A 68 11.66 -27.10 -1.57
C TYR A 68 11.21 -28.15 -2.60
N PRO A 69 11.21 -27.83 -3.89
CA PRO A 69 11.17 -28.84 -4.95
C PRO A 69 12.47 -29.64 -4.97
N SER A 70 12.40 -30.96 -5.16
CA SER A 70 13.56 -31.86 -5.08
C SER A 70 14.69 -31.50 -6.05
N SER A 71 14.35 -30.94 -7.21
CA SER A 71 15.31 -30.50 -8.24
C SER A 71 16.27 -29.40 -7.77
N LEU A 72 15.93 -28.63 -6.72
CA LEU A 72 16.81 -27.59 -6.19
C LEU A 72 17.92 -28.13 -5.30
N VAL A 73 17.76 -29.32 -4.73
CA VAL A 73 18.73 -29.90 -3.79
C VAL A 73 19.44 -31.14 -4.35
N GLU A 74 18.94 -31.70 -5.45
CA GLU A 74 19.50 -32.88 -6.10
C GLU A 74 20.93 -32.62 -6.60
N GLY A 75 21.85 -33.53 -6.27
CA GLY A 75 23.27 -33.43 -6.63
C GLY A 75 24.04 -32.30 -5.93
N ARG A 76 23.41 -31.51 -5.06
CA ARG A 76 24.07 -30.42 -4.32
C ARG A 76 24.58 -30.90 -2.96
N ARG A 77 25.63 -30.25 -2.47
CA ARG A 77 26.24 -30.51 -1.15
C ARG A 77 26.18 -29.26 -0.31
N SER A 78 25.86 -29.39 0.97
CA SER A 78 25.88 -28.28 1.93
C SER A 78 27.30 -27.97 2.38
N ARG A 79 27.53 -26.76 2.87
CA ARG A 79 28.76 -26.44 3.60
C ARG A 79 28.73 -27.04 5.01
N ALA A 80 29.89 -27.17 5.65
CA ALA A 80 29.96 -27.53 7.07
C ALA A 80 29.59 -26.32 7.96
N VAL A 81 28.74 -26.54 8.96
CA VAL A 81 28.32 -25.53 9.95
C VAL A 81 28.58 -26.09 11.34
N SER A 82 29.48 -25.45 12.10
CA SER A 82 29.83 -25.85 13.46
C SER A 82 29.95 -24.62 14.34
N GLY A 83 29.19 -24.56 15.43
CA GLY A 83 29.21 -23.44 16.36
C GLY A 83 27.83 -23.02 16.84
N MET A 84 27.75 -21.85 17.47
CA MET A 84 26.47 -21.28 17.93
C MET A 84 25.92 -20.34 16.87
N TYR A 85 24.74 -20.66 16.34
CA TYR A 85 24.06 -19.88 15.32
C TYR A 85 22.57 -19.81 15.63
N SER A 86 21.88 -18.76 15.19
CA SER A 86 20.43 -18.85 15.05
C SER A 86 20.06 -19.82 13.91
N PRO A 87 18.85 -20.41 13.90
CA PRO A 87 18.41 -21.28 12.82
C PRO A 87 18.52 -20.64 11.43
N ARG A 88 18.25 -19.33 11.31
CA ARG A 88 18.40 -18.61 10.04
C ARG A 88 19.86 -18.52 9.62
N GLU A 89 20.75 -18.09 10.51
CA GLU A 89 22.18 -17.97 10.20
C GLU A 89 22.79 -19.35 9.87
N ALA A 90 22.45 -20.39 10.63
CA ALA A 90 22.92 -21.74 10.35
C ALA A 90 22.45 -22.24 8.98
N LEU A 91 21.20 -21.97 8.60
CA LEU A 91 20.67 -22.35 7.29
C LEU A 91 21.32 -21.56 6.16
N ASP A 92 21.56 -20.26 6.34
CA ASP A 92 22.22 -19.42 5.34
C ASP A 92 23.68 -19.88 5.12
N GLU A 93 24.42 -20.21 6.19
CA GLU A 93 25.77 -20.83 6.11
C GLU A 93 25.75 -22.21 5.45
N LEU A 94 24.74 -23.03 5.76
CA LEU A 94 24.58 -24.37 5.21
C LEU A 94 24.38 -24.35 3.68
N LEU A 95 23.68 -23.32 3.19
CA LEU A 95 23.33 -23.12 1.78
C LEU A 95 24.40 -22.31 1.01
N GLU A 96 25.44 -21.82 1.67
CA GLU A 96 26.46 -21.04 1.00
C GLU A 96 27.17 -21.86 -0.09
N GLY A 97 27.40 -21.25 -1.26
CA GLY A 97 28.02 -21.91 -2.42
C GLY A 97 27.13 -22.94 -3.13
N THR A 98 25.94 -23.24 -2.59
CA THR A 98 25.03 -24.22 -3.20
C THR A 98 24.22 -23.65 -4.35
N GLY A 99 24.11 -22.32 -4.51
CA GLY A 99 23.29 -21.69 -5.54
C GLY A 99 21.81 -21.54 -5.17
N VAL A 100 21.43 -21.83 -3.93
CA VAL A 100 20.08 -21.63 -3.37
C VAL A 100 20.13 -20.77 -2.10
N MET A 101 19.03 -20.12 -1.77
CA MET A 101 18.82 -19.33 -0.54
C MET A 101 17.54 -19.77 0.16
N ALA A 102 17.46 -19.52 1.47
CA ALA A 102 16.26 -19.74 2.26
C ALA A 102 15.49 -18.44 2.50
N GLU A 103 14.23 -18.41 2.06
CA GLU A 103 13.29 -17.33 2.33
C GLU A 103 12.35 -17.73 3.49
N ALA A 104 12.19 -16.86 4.49
CA ALA A 104 11.27 -17.11 5.60
C ALA A 104 9.84 -16.89 5.12
N THR A 105 8.97 -17.89 5.29
CA THR A 105 7.55 -17.80 4.89
C THR A 105 6.61 -17.76 6.10
N ALA A 106 7.06 -18.26 7.24
CA ALA A 106 6.38 -18.15 8.52
C ALA A 106 7.41 -18.17 9.67
N GLN A 107 6.94 -18.11 10.92
CA GLN A 107 7.79 -18.07 12.11
C GLN A 107 8.73 -19.29 12.23
N ASN A 108 8.28 -20.48 11.84
CA ASN A 108 9.04 -21.73 11.90
C ASN A 108 9.10 -22.44 10.53
N ALA A 109 9.08 -21.69 9.42
CA ALA A 109 9.11 -22.27 8.08
C ALA A 109 9.95 -21.45 7.10
N PHE A 110 10.72 -22.16 6.29
CA PHE A 110 11.52 -21.62 5.19
C PHE A 110 11.14 -22.27 3.86
N VAL A 111 11.29 -21.53 2.77
CA VAL A 111 11.23 -22.07 1.40
C VAL A 111 12.58 -21.85 0.72
N LEU A 112 13.13 -22.86 0.05
CA LEU A 112 14.33 -22.68 -0.76
C LEU A 112 13.99 -22.17 -2.16
N ALA A 113 14.75 -21.18 -2.59
CA ALA A 113 14.70 -20.64 -3.95
C ALA A 113 16.12 -20.55 -4.53
N PRO A 114 16.30 -20.63 -5.86
CA PRO A 114 17.57 -20.29 -6.50
C PRO A 114 18.05 -18.89 -6.09
N LEU A 115 19.35 -18.72 -5.92
CA LEU A 115 19.93 -17.41 -5.66
C LEU A 115 19.54 -16.42 -6.77
N GLY A 116 18.89 -15.31 -6.40
CA GLY A 116 18.52 -14.21 -7.31
C GLY A 116 17.12 -14.28 -7.91
N VAL A 117 16.44 -15.43 -7.97
CA VAL A 117 15.14 -15.50 -8.68
C VAL A 117 13.96 -15.03 -7.82
N ALA A 118 13.97 -15.30 -6.51
CA ALA A 118 12.86 -14.94 -5.61
C ALA A 118 12.72 -13.41 -5.46
N GLN A 119 13.85 -12.71 -5.27
CA GLN A 119 13.85 -11.25 -5.13
C GLN A 119 13.51 -10.54 -6.45
N THR A 120 14.06 -10.99 -7.59
CA THR A 120 13.76 -10.39 -8.89
C THR A 120 12.31 -10.58 -9.32
N GLN A 121 11.69 -11.73 -9.03
CA GLN A 121 10.27 -11.94 -9.33
C GLN A 121 9.36 -11.05 -8.47
N SER A 122 9.69 -10.91 -7.18
CA SER A 122 8.99 -10.02 -6.25
C SER A 122 9.08 -8.56 -6.68
N ASP A 123 10.26 -8.11 -7.11
CA ASP A 123 10.48 -6.72 -7.55
C ASP A 123 9.86 -6.41 -8.91
N ALA A 124 9.89 -7.37 -9.85
CA ALA A 124 9.22 -7.24 -11.14
C ALA A 124 7.70 -7.15 -10.97
N ALA A 125 7.10 -8.04 -10.16
CA ALA A 125 5.68 -8.01 -9.86
C ALA A 125 5.26 -6.69 -9.17
N ARG A 126 6.06 -6.22 -8.21
CA ARG A 126 5.80 -4.95 -7.50
C ARG A 126 5.93 -3.75 -8.44
N SER A 127 6.88 -3.78 -9.37
CA SER A 127 7.05 -2.73 -10.39
C SER A 127 5.92 -2.70 -11.40
N MET A 128 5.46 -3.87 -11.87
CA MET A 128 4.29 -3.98 -12.75
C MET A 128 3.01 -3.49 -12.07
N ALA A 129 2.81 -3.83 -10.80
CA ALA A 129 1.66 -3.36 -10.03
C ALA A 129 1.64 -1.83 -9.86
N ARG A 130 2.81 -1.22 -9.58
CA ARG A 130 2.97 0.24 -9.54
C ARG A 130 2.67 0.88 -10.90
N ALA A 131 3.26 0.35 -11.98
CA ALA A 131 3.02 0.87 -13.33
C ALA A 131 1.53 0.78 -13.73
N ALA A 132 0.84 -0.30 -13.37
CA ALA A 132 -0.60 -0.43 -13.58
C ALA A 132 -1.39 0.61 -12.76
N SER A 133 -1.06 0.79 -11.48
CA SER A 133 -1.67 1.81 -10.62
C SER A 133 -1.49 3.22 -11.17
N ASP A 134 -0.26 3.55 -11.60
CA ASP A 134 0.09 4.85 -12.17
C ASP A 134 -0.67 5.11 -13.48
N TYR A 135 -0.84 4.06 -14.30
CA TYR A 135 -1.64 4.14 -15.51
C TYR A 135 -3.11 4.40 -15.21
N HIS A 136 -3.70 3.68 -14.25
CA HIS A 136 -5.09 3.92 -13.83
C HIS A 136 -5.29 5.35 -13.32
N ALA A 137 -4.40 5.85 -12.47
CA ALA A 137 -4.45 7.22 -11.96
C ALA A 137 -4.35 8.26 -13.09
N ARG A 138 -3.47 8.02 -14.08
CA ARG A 138 -3.35 8.89 -15.27
C ARG A 138 -4.63 8.89 -16.11
N LEU A 139 -5.17 7.71 -16.42
CA LEU A 139 -6.41 7.58 -17.19
C LEU A 139 -7.56 8.27 -16.47
N GLN A 140 -7.72 8.05 -15.17
CA GLN A 140 -8.73 8.72 -14.34
C GLN A 140 -8.58 10.24 -14.36
N GLY A 141 -7.36 10.74 -14.13
CA GLY A 141 -7.08 12.18 -14.17
C GLY A 141 -7.39 12.82 -15.52
N LYS A 142 -7.05 12.15 -16.63
CA LYS A 142 -7.34 12.63 -17.99
C LYS A 142 -8.84 12.62 -18.30
N VAL A 143 -9.55 11.57 -17.94
CA VAL A 143 -11.00 11.47 -18.10
C VAL A 143 -11.69 12.57 -17.29
N LEU A 144 -11.32 12.70 -16.02
CA LEU A 144 -11.86 13.73 -15.14
C LEU A 144 -11.57 15.14 -15.68
N GLN A 145 -10.33 15.42 -16.10
CA GLN A 145 -9.97 16.70 -16.71
C GLN A 145 -10.81 16.99 -17.96
N ALA A 146 -11.04 15.98 -18.82
CA ALA A 146 -11.83 16.13 -20.03
C ALA A 146 -13.30 16.44 -19.75
N LEU A 147 -13.87 15.82 -18.70
CA LEU A 147 -15.23 16.04 -18.24
C LEU A 147 -15.38 17.42 -17.57
N CYS A 148 -14.46 17.79 -16.66
CA CYS A 148 -14.47 19.09 -15.97
C CYS A 148 -14.28 20.29 -16.91
N ALA A 149 -13.71 20.09 -18.10
CA ALA A 149 -13.58 21.15 -19.10
C ALA A 149 -14.93 21.60 -19.70
N ALA A 150 -16.00 20.82 -19.49
CA ALA A 150 -17.35 21.14 -19.93
C ALA A 150 -18.30 21.14 -18.71
N PRO A 151 -18.83 22.30 -18.28
CA PRO A 151 -19.64 22.38 -17.07
C PRO A 151 -20.84 21.42 -17.02
N SER A 152 -21.44 21.11 -18.18
CA SER A 152 -22.56 20.17 -18.30
C SER A 152 -22.19 18.69 -18.14
N LEU A 153 -20.89 18.35 -18.18
CA LEU A 153 -20.34 17.01 -18.04
C LEU A 153 -19.53 16.82 -16.75
N SER A 154 -19.43 17.87 -15.94
CA SER A 154 -18.81 17.79 -14.62
C SER A 154 -19.58 16.79 -13.74
N PRO A 155 -18.89 15.91 -12.99
CA PRO A 155 -19.54 15.06 -12.00
C PRO A 155 -20.40 15.88 -11.03
N GLY A 156 -21.65 15.48 -10.86
CA GLY A 156 -22.68 16.13 -10.03
C GLY A 156 -23.58 15.09 -9.37
N GLU A 157 -24.91 15.19 -9.47
CA GLU A 157 -25.83 14.18 -8.91
C GLU A 157 -25.84 12.80 -9.58
N TYR A 158 -25.18 12.63 -10.73
CA TYR A 158 -25.31 11.39 -11.51
C TYR A 158 -24.21 10.39 -11.19
N ARG A 159 -24.57 9.11 -11.28
CA ARG A 159 -23.63 7.99 -11.37
C ARG A 159 -23.59 7.46 -12.80
N LEU A 160 -22.42 7.05 -13.25
CA LEU A 160 -22.27 6.47 -14.59
C LEU A 160 -21.13 5.47 -14.60
N ALA A 161 -21.45 4.20 -14.83
CA ALA A 161 -20.45 3.19 -15.14
C ALA A 161 -20.19 3.16 -16.65
N MET A 162 -18.94 3.07 -17.07
CA MET A 162 -18.54 2.97 -18.47
C MET A 162 -17.28 2.12 -18.62
N THR A 163 -17.12 1.49 -19.78
CA THR A 163 -15.85 0.90 -20.21
C THR A 163 -15.14 1.82 -21.20
N VAL A 164 -13.84 2.01 -20.99
CA VAL A 164 -12.95 2.79 -21.86
C VAL A 164 -11.84 1.87 -22.36
N GLN A 165 -11.71 1.73 -23.67
CA GLN A 165 -10.61 1.02 -24.30
C GLN A 165 -9.61 2.02 -24.87
N VAL A 166 -8.33 1.86 -24.54
CA VAL A 166 -7.24 2.72 -25.03
C VAL A 166 -6.42 1.94 -26.05
N GLY A 167 -6.23 2.53 -27.23
CA GLY A 167 -5.44 1.93 -28.32
C GLY A 167 -3.94 2.11 -28.13
N ALA A 168 -3.16 1.45 -29.01
CA ALA A 168 -1.70 1.53 -29.04
C ALA A 168 -1.16 2.96 -29.32
N ASN A 169 -1.99 3.84 -29.86
CA ASN A 169 -1.67 5.25 -30.10
C ASN A 169 -1.91 6.15 -28.87
N ALA A 170 -2.05 5.56 -27.67
CA ALA A 170 -2.34 6.27 -26.41
C ALA A 170 -3.67 7.05 -26.41
N ARG A 171 -4.58 6.77 -27.35
CA ARG A 171 -5.89 7.41 -27.43
C ARG A 171 -7.01 6.46 -27.08
N VAL A 172 -8.09 7.00 -26.51
CA VAL A 172 -9.33 6.24 -26.28
C VAL A 172 -9.91 5.82 -27.64
N ALA A 173 -9.90 4.51 -27.88
CA ALA A 173 -10.38 3.88 -29.11
C ALA A 173 -11.88 3.59 -29.04
N GLN A 174 -12.41 3.25 -27.85
CA GLN A 174 -13.82 2.95 -27.67
C GLN A 174 -14.30 3.36 -26.28
N VAL A 175 -15.48 3.96 -26.23
CA VAL A 175 -16.23 4.24 -24.99
C VAL A 175 -17.57 3.52 -25.08
N ARG A 176 -17.89 2.73 -24.08
CA ARG A 176 -19.21 2.07 -23.97
C ARG A 176 -19.78 2.34 -22.59
N LEU A 177 -20.91 3.02 -22.54
CA LEU A 177 -21.64 3.25 -21.30
C LEU A 177 -22.27 1.93 -20.84
N LEU A 178 -22.14 1.64 -19.56
CA LEU A 178 -22.76 0.47 -18.91
C LEU A 178 -24.09 0.85 -18.23
N ASP A 179 -24.22 2.12 -17.82
CA ASP A 179 -25.43 2.73 -17.26
C ASP A 179 -25.74 4.05 -18.01
N SER A 180 -26.78 4.78 -17.59
CA SER A 180 -27.14 6.12 -18.09
C SER A 180 -27.10 7.15 -16.97
N THR A 181 -26.79 8.42 -17.29
CA THR A 181 -26.90 9.53 -16.34
C THR A 181 -28.35 9.99 -16.10
N GLY A 182 -29.34 9.37 -16.76
CA GLY A 182 -30.73 9.84 -16.79
C GLY A 182 -31.00 10.96 -17.80
N ASP A 183 -29.99 11.34 -18.60
CA ASP A 183 -30.06 12.37 -19.63
C ASP A 183 -29.30 11.91 -20.89
N SER A 184 -30.03 11.60 -21.96
CA SER A 184 -29.43 11.06 -23.19
C SER A 184 -28.53 12.06 -23.92
N ARG A 185 -28.76 13.38 -23.75
CA ARG A 185 -27.88 14.41 -24.32
C ARG A 185 -26.54 14.41 -23.60
N ARG A 186 -26.56 14.23 -22.27
CA ARG A 186 -25.36 14.12 -21.44
C ARG A 186 -24.60 12.83 -21.74
N ASP A 187 -25.29 11.68 -21.79
CA ASP A 187 -24.70 10.39 -22.14
C ASP A 187 -23.94 10.46 -23.48
N ALA A 188 -24.60 11.00 -24.52
CA ALA A 188 -24.01 11.14 -25.83
C ALA A 188 -22.84 12.15 -25.85
N ALA A 189 -22.91 13.20 -25.02
CA ALA A 189 -21.84 14.18 -24.89
C ALA A 189 -20.62 13.60 -24.16
N ILE A 190 -20.80 12.79 -23.11
CA ILE A 190 -19.73 12.08 -22.41
C ILE A 190 -18.99 11.14 -23.38
N ALA A 191 -19.73 10.30 -24.11
CA ALA A 191 -19.14 9.37 -25.07
C ALA A 191 -18.31 10.11 -26.15
N ARG A 192 -18.86 11.19 -26.72
CA ARG A 192 -18.14 12.02 -27.71
C ARG A 192 -16.92 12.73 -27.11
N ARG A 193 -17.01 13.21 -25.88
CA ARG A 193 -15.92 13.95 -25.22
C ARG A 193 -14.72 13.05 -24.93
N LEU A 194 -14.97 11.78 -24.58
CA LEU A 194 -13.94 10.82 -24.23
C LEU A 194 -13.39 10.06 -25.44
N GLN A 195 -14.15 9.93 -26.53
CA GLN A 195 -13.67 9.29 -27.75
C GLN A 195 -12.45 10.04 -28.32
N GLY A 196 -11.35 9.33 -28.57
CA GLY A 196 -10.11 9.91 -29.10
C GLY A 196 -9.29 10.73 -28.09
N LEU A 197 -9.70 10.77 -26.81
CA LEU A 197 -8.97 11.42 -25.73
C LEU A 197 -7.55 10.87 -25.62
N ASP A 198 -6.57 11.76 -25.56
CA ASP A 198 -5.16 11.42 -25.40
C ASP A 198 -4.81 11.18 -23.93
N VAL A 199 -4.42 9.95 -23.62
CA VAL A 199 -4.02 9.50 -22.28
C VAL A 199 -2.52 9.75 -22.04
N GLY A 200 -1.73 9.97 -23.09
CA GLY A 200 -0.30 10.26 -23.07
C GLY A 200 0.62 9.03 -23.08
N SER A 201 0.08 7.85 -22.79
CA SER A 201 0.80 6.56 -22.88
C SER A 201 -0.19 5.45 -23.23
N ALA A 202 0.27 4.45 -24.00
CA ALA A 202 -0.51 3.25 -24.28
C ALA A 202 -0.44 2.26 -23.10
N PRO A 203 -1.51 1.48 -22.84
CA PRO A 203 -1.47 0.40 -21.86
C PRO A 203 -0.62 -0.76 -22.40
N ILE A 204 -0.14 -1.62 -21.50
CA ILE A 204 0.59 -2.85 -21.87
C ILE A 204 -0.32 -3.83 -22.63
N ASP A 205 -1.59 -3.90 -22.23
CA ASP A 205 -2.63 -4.70 -22.89
C ASP A 205 -3.72 -3.78 -23.44
N VAL A 206 -3.73 -3.62 -24.77
CA VAL A 206 -4.71 -2.77 -25.51
C VAL A 206 -6.05 -3.48 -25.74
N SER A 207 -6.12 -4.79 -25.49
CA SER A 207 -7.34 -5.58 -25.69
C SER A 207 -8.27 -5.52 -24.48
N ARG A 208 -7.75 -5.16 -23.30
CA ARG A 208 -8.55 -5.04 -22.07
C ARG A 208 -9.14 -3.64 -21.91
N PRO A 209 -10.47 -3.50 -21.81
CA PRO A 209 -11.08 -2.23 -21.44
C PRO A 209 -10.94 -1.96 -19.93
N PHE A 210 -10.84 -0.68 -19.58
CA PHE A 210 -10.89 -0.19 -18.20
C PHE A 210 -12.33 0.12 -17.83
N VAL A 211 -12.77 -0.32 -16.65
CA VAL A 211 -14.08 0.08 -16.09
C VAL A 211 -13.89 1.34 -15.26
N LEU A 212 -14.64 2.39 -15.58
CA LEU A 212 -14.67 3.64 -14.82
C LEU A 212 -16.06 3.87 -14.28
N LEU A 213 -16.14 4.26 -13.01
CA LEU A 213 -17.38 4.65 -12.34
C LEU A 213 -17.27 6.13 -11.98
N LEU A 214 -18.12 6.95 -12.59
CA LEU A 214 -18.39 8.29 -12.09
C LEU A 214 -19.37 8.15 -10.93
N VAL A 215 -18.97 8.66 -9.77
CA VAL A 215 -19.80 8.72 -8.57
C VAL A 215 -20.33 10.15 -8.41
N PRO A 216 -21.48 10.31 -7.72
CA PRO A 216 -21.97 11.63 -7.43
C PRO A 216 -20.96 12.43 -6.60
N ALA A 217 -20.80 13.71 -6.93
CA ALA A 217 -19.82 14.60 -6.28
C ALA A 217 -20.48 15.68 -5.40
N GLU A 218 -21.78 15.57 -5.12
CA GLU A 218 -22.49 16.59 -4.35
C GLU A 218 -22.27 16.45 -2.85
N CYS A 219 -21.91 17.59 -2.23
CA CYS A 219 -21.94 17.74 -0.80
C CYS A 219 -23.39 17.95 -0.35
N ARG A 220 -24.10 16.89 0.08
CA ARG A 220 -25.35 17.08 0.80
C ARG A 220 -25.00 17.59 2.20
N ALA A 221 -25.59 18.71 2.63
CA ALA A 221 -25.27 19.47 3.86
C ALA A 221 -25.33 18.71 5.21
N ILE A 222 -25.53 17.39 5.20
CA ILE A 222 -25.75 16.53 6.37
C ILE A 222 -24.57 15.55 6.59
N GLN A 223 -23.59 15.43 5.67
CA GLN A 223 -22.45 14.52 5.85
C GLN A 223 -21.11 15.26 6.10
N PRO A 224 -20.34 14.88 7.14
CA PRO A 224 -19.04 15.49 7.45
C PRO A 224 -17.91 15.08 6.48
N GLU A 225 -18.03 13.95 5.77
CA GLU A 225 -17.08 13.48 4.74
C GLU A 225 -17.52 13.86 3.31
N CYS A 226 -17.96 15.09 3.07
CA CYS A 226 -18.16 15.52 1.70
C CYS A 226 -16.81 15.79 1.00
N GLU A 227 -16.43 14.92 0.07
CA GLU A 227 -15.25 15.13 -0.78
C GLU A 227 -15.56 16.26 -1.78
N ARG A 228 -14.72 17.31 -1.82
CA ARG A 228 -14.95 18.46 -2.72
C ARG A 228 -15.01 17.99 -4.17
N SER A 229 -15.90 18.60 -4.96
CA SER A 229 -15.97 18.34 -6.39
C SER A 229 -14.57 18.39 -7.02
N PRO A 230 -14.16 17.35 -7.77
CA PRO A 230 -12.85 17.29 -8.38
C PRO A 230 -12.68 18.32 -9.51
N CYS A 231 -13.78 18.88 -10.01
CA CYS A 231 -13.75 20.01 -10.93
C CYS A 231 -13.57 21.29 -10.11
N GLN A 232 -12.34 21.81 -10.05
CA GLN A 232 -12.16 23.17 -9.58
C GLN A 232 -12.97 24.08 -10.52
N ALA A 233 -13.93 24.83 -9.96
CA ALA A 233 -14.71 25.80 -10.71
C ALA A 233 -13.72 26.69 -11.48
N ALA A 234 -13.72 26.54 -12.81
CA ALA A 234 -12.93 27.40 -13.67
C ALA A 234 -13.39 28.83 -13.38
N ARG A 235 -12.56 29.61 -12.69
CA ARG A 235 -12.74 31.07 -12.72
C ARG A 235 -12.41 31.48 -14.14
N GLU A 236 -13.43 31.59 -14.97
CA GLU A 236 -13.36 32.32 -16.23
C GLU A 236 -12.81 33.73 -15.91
N ARG A 237 -11.73 34.11 -16.58
CA ARG A 237 -11.28 35.51 -16.66
C ARG A 237 -11.84 36.12 -17.92
#